data_AF-A0A955IKI9-F1
#
_entry.id   AF-A0A955IKI9-F1
#
_cell.length_a   1.000
_cell.length_b   1.000
_cell.length_c   1.000
_cell.angle_alpha   90.00
_cell.angle_beta   90.00
_cell.angle_gamma   90.00
#
_symmetry.space_group_name_H-M   'P 1'
#
loop_
_entity.id
_entity.type
_entity.pdbx_description
1 polymer ?
#
loop_
_entity_poly.entity_id
_entity_poly.type
_entity_poly.pdbx_seq_one_letter_code
_entity_poly.pdbx_strand_id
1 'polypeptide(L)'
;MLATYHCHSTFSDGRDDLPELVARARAAGVRHLGISDHLTILPQGGPTPPWSVDAARVGAYVDAVRAEQTRDDITVLASLEVDWFPEPHVLRALDAAMNDHDWDYLIGSVHYVGAFGVDASADRWRPLGETERDDIHRRYWIEIANLARSRRFDIVGHIDLPKKFNCRPRTVPHAEIDAALDAVADADLVVELNTAGWHKPCQDAYPTLDLLRACHARHIPVTLSSDAHRAEHLLRDFRAAADRLAAAGYDRVARFRAGARTFEPLADAVAGLPDPTGDVQLDDF
;
A
#
# COMPACT_ATOMS: atom_id res chain seq x y z
N MET A 1 3.51 3.91 -18.83
CA MET A 1 2.33 3.04 -18.82
C MET A 1 1.59 3.23 -17.51
N LEU A 2 0.25 3.33 -17.52
CA LEU A 2 -0.52 3.43 -16.28
C LEU A 2 -0.64 2.06 -15.61
N ALA A 3 -0.27 1.99 -14.33
CA ALA A 3 -0.35 0.80 -13.52
C ALA A 3 -0.60 1.17 -12.06
N THR A 4 -1.43 0.39 -11.38
CA THR A 4 -1.74 0.52 -9.95
C THR A 4 -1.62 -0.84 -9.28
N TYR A 5 -0.99 -0.86 -8.11
CA TYR A 5 -0.63 -2.10 -7.39
C TYR A 5 -1.29 -2.19 -6.01
N HIS A 6 -2.19 -1.26 -5.67
CA HIS A 6 -2.89 -1.30 -4.38
C HIS A 6 -4.36 -0.98 -4.59
N CYS A 7 -5.18 -2.02 -4.71
CA CYS A 7 -6.62 -1.89 -4.77
C CYS A 7 -7.33 -3.13 -4.21
N HIS A 8 -8.54 -2.88 -3.74
CA HIS A 8 -9.36 -3.84 -2.99
C HIS A 8 -10.67 -4.07 -3.72
N SER A 9 -11.11 -5.33 -3.72
CA SER A 9 -12.37 -5.77 -4.31
C SER A 9 -13.35 -6.19 -3.22
N THR A 10 -14.50 -6.73 -3.60
CA THR A 10 -15.48 -7.31 -2.66
C THR A 10 -15.00 -8.60 -1.98
N PHE A 11 -13.79 -9.10 -2.29
CA PHE A 11 -13.14 -10.16 -1.51
C PHE A 11 -12.66 -9.67 -0.13
N SER A 12 -12.40 -8.38 0.02
CA SER A 12 -12.11 -7.70 1.29
C SER A 12 -13.16 -6.60 1.54
N ASP A 13 -12.76 -5.36 1.78
CA ASP A 13 -13.63 -4.21 2.06
C ASP A 13 -13.77 -3.22 0.89
N GLY A 14 -13.32 -3.62 -0.31
CA GLY A 14 -13.63 -2.96 -1.56
C GLY A 14 -15.13 -2.96 -1.90
N ARG A 15 -15.53 -2.10 -2.83
CA ARG A 15 -16.94 -1.89 -3.19
C ARG A 15 -17.33 -2.41 -4.57
N ASP A 16 -16.35 -2.68 -5.41
CA ASP A 16 -16.53 -3.20 -6.76
C ASP A 16 -16.09 -4.66 -6.80
N ASP A 17 -16.82 -5.48 -7.56
CA ASP A 17 -16.37 -6.85 -7.85
C ASP A 17 -15.24 -6.86 -8.88
N LEU A 18 -14.58 -8.00 -9.04
CA LEU A 18 -13.42 -8.11 -9.92
C LEU A 18 -13.75 -7.73 -11.39
N PRO A 19 -14.87 -8.21 -12.00
CA PRO A 19 -15.24 -7.79 -13.36
C PRO A 19 -15.43 -6.28 -13.51
N GLU A 20 -16.14 -5.63 -12.57
CA GLU A 20 -16.34 -4.17 -12.60
C GLU A 20 -15.00 -3.44 -12.45
N LEU A 21 -14.19 -3.83 -11.48
CA LEU A 21 -12.90 -3.21 -11.19
C LEU A 21 -11.96 -3.29 -12.41
N VAL A 22 -11.87 -4.46 -13.05
CA VAL A 22 -11.06 -4.69 -14.26
C VAL A 22 -11.59 -3.88 -15.44
N ALA A 23 -12.92 -3.85 -15.66
CA ALA A 23 -13.53 -3.07 -16.74
C ALA A 23 -13.26 -1.57 -16.57
N ARG A 24 -13.38 -1.05 -15.34
CA ARG A 24 -13.12 0.36 -15.00
C ARG A 24 -11.64 0.72 -15.13
N ALA A 25 -10.74 -0.14 -14.67
CA ALA A 25 -9.30 0.03 -14.84
C ALA A 25 -8.94 0.15 -16.32
N ARG A 26 -9.45 -0.76 -17.16
CA ARG A 26 -9.26 -0.72 -18.62
C ARG A 26 -9.78 0.58 -19.23
N ALA A 27 -10.98 1.02 -18.85
CA ALA A 27 -11.57 2.26 -19.33
C ALA A 27 -10.74 3.50 -18.93
N ALA A 28 -10.09 3.47 -17.77
CA ALA A 28 -9.15 4.49 -17.31
C ALA A 28 -7.76 4.40 -17.94
N GLY A 29 -7.52 3.45 -18.85
CA GLY A 29 -6.24 3.26 -19.53
C GLY A 29 -5.19 2.51 -18.71
N VAL A 30 -5.56 1.90 -17.58
CA VAL A 30 -4.69 1.04 -16.78
C VAL A 30 -4.29 -0.18 -17.60
N ARG A 31 -3.00 -0.51 -17.60
CA ARG A 31 -2.44 -1.65 -18.31
C ARG A 31 -1.91 -2.73 -17.38
N HIS A 32 -1.52 -2.38 -16.15
CA HIS A 32 -1.31 -3.37 -15.09
C HIS A 32 -2.18 -3.01 -13.89
N LEU A 33 -3.09 -3.90 -13.52
CA LEU A 33 -3.96 -3.78 -12.37
C LEU A 33 -3.62 -4.88 -11.37
N GLY A 34 -3.06 -4.48 -10.24
CA GLY A 34 -2.83 -5.39 -9.14
C GLY A 34 -4.00 -5.40 -8.17
N ILE A 35 -4.65 -6.55 -8.06
CA ILE A 35 -5.67 -6.82 -7.05
C ILE A 35 -4.92 -7.28 -5.81
N SER A 36 -5.04 -6.55 -4.71
CA SER A 36 -4.26 -6.73 -3.50
C SER A 36 -5.15 -6.66 -2.26
N ASP A 37 -6.21 -7.47 -2.27
CA ASP A 37 -7.16 -7.55 -1.17
C ASP A 37 -6.46 -7.88 0.15
N HIS A 38 -7.05 -7.45 1.26
CA HIS A 38 -6.51 -7.70 2.59
C HIS A 38 -6.43 -9.21 2.94
N LEU A 39 -5.34 -9.63 3.54
CA LEU A 39 -5.19 -10.90 4.26
C LEU A 39 -4.72 -10.65 5.70
N THR A 40 -5.61 -10.86 6.67
CA THR A 40 -5.37 -10.67 8.09
C THR A 40 -5.49 -12.00 8.84
N ILE A 41 -4.37 -12.49 9.39
CA ILE A 41 -4.35 -13.63 10.33
C ILE A 41 -4.09 -13.09 11.74
N LEU A 42 -5.16 -12.93 12.52
CA LEU A 42 -5.06 -12.34 13.85
C LEU A 42 -4.28 -13.24 14.85
N PRO A 43 -3.32 -12.72 15.63
CA PRO A 43 -2.53 -13.50 16.58
C PRO A 43 -3.35 -14.25 17.63
N GLN A 44 -4.45 -13.64 18.08
CA GLN A 44 -5.38 -14.22 19.06
C GLN A 44 -6.29 -15.31 18.46
N GLY A 45 -6.22 -15.55 17.15
CA GLY A 45 -7.16 -16.40 16.42
C GLY A 45 -8.58 -15.81 16.36
N GLY A 46 -9.54 -16.64 15.97
CA GLY A 46 -10.94 -16.25 15.82
C GLY A 46 -11.41 -16.27 14.36
N PRO A 47 -12.64 -15.79 14.09
CA PRO A 47 -13.15 -15.71 12.74
C PRO A 47 -12.33 -14.71 11.91
N THR A 48 -12.25 -14.96 10.60
CA THR A 48 -11.69 -14.02 9.63
C THR A 48 -12.38 -12.65 9.75
N PRO A 49 -11.62 -11.55 9.83
CA PRO A 49 -12.21 -10.22 9.83
C PRO A 49 -13.07 -9.97 8.58
N PRO A 50 -14.19 -9.23 8.68
CA PRO A 50 -15.08 -9.00 7.53
C PRO A 50 -14.46 -8.12 6.44
N TRP A 51 -13.30 -7.53 6.68
CA TRP A 51 -12.51 -6.76 5.72
C TRP A 51 -11.33 -7.55 5.15
N SER A 52 -11.28 -8.88 5.31
CA SER A 52 -10.15 -9.72 4.90
C SER A 52 -10.63 -10.92 4.10
N VAL A 53 -9.82 -11.33 3.12
CA VAL A 53 -9.89 -12.65 2.52
C VAL A 53 -9.69 -13.70 3.63
N ASP A 54 -10.50 -14.75 3.59
CA ASP A 54 -10.33 -15.91 4.46
C ASP A 54 -9.07 -16.68 4.03
N ALA A 55 -8.13 -16.90 4.95
CA ALA A 55 -6.89 -17.64 4.70
C ALA A 55 -7.16 -19.03 4.09
N ALA A 56 -8.26 -19.69 4.45
CA ALA A 56 -8.65 -20.98 3.86
C ALA A 56 -9.20 -20.89 2.43
N ARG A 57 -9.46 -19.67 1.93
CA ARG A 57 -10.04 -19.37 0.61
C ARG A 57 -9.08 -18.59 -0.28
N VAL A 58 -7.82 -18.42 0.11
CA VAL A 58 -6.80 -17.71 -0.69
C VAL A 58 -6.67 -18.33 -2.09
N GLY A 59 -6.69 -19.65 -2.24
CA GLY A 59 -6.67 -20.29 -3.56
C GLY A 59 -7.87 -19.90 -4.44
N ALA A 60 -9.07 -19.86 -3.88
CA ALA A 60 -10.27 -19.44 -4.62
C ALA A 60 -10.22 -17.96 -5.00
N TYR A 61 -9.61 -17.12 -4.16
CA TYR A 61 -9.33 -15.72 -4.48
C TYR A 61 -8.36 -15.59 -5.67
N VAL A 62 -7.22 -16.30 -5.62
CA VAL A 62 -6.23 -16.30 -6.69
C VAL A 62 -6.84 -16.78 -8.02
N ASP A 63 -7.61 -17.87 -7.98
CA ASP A 63 -8.31 -18.38 -9.17
C ASP A 63 -9.29 -17.37 -9.75
N ALA A 64 -10.05 -16.67 -8.89
CA ALA A 64 -11.00 -15.64 -9.32
C ALA A 64 -10.29 -14.45 -9.97
N VAL A 65 -9.20 -13.94 -9.37
CA VAL A 65 -8.43 -12.83 -9.94
C VAL A 65 -7.81 -13.22 -11.28
N ARG A 66 -7.21 -14.41 -11.37
CA ARG A 66 -6.59 -14.90 -12.61
C ARG A 66 -7.62 -15.14 -13.72
N ALA A 67 -8.85 -15.51 -13.38
CA ALA A 67 -9.93 -15.68 -14.36
C ALA A 67 -10.31 -14.37 -15.06
N GLU A 68 -10.03 -13.21 -14.46
CA GLU A 68 -10.26 -11.90 -15.08
C GLU A 68 -9.23 -11.53 -16.15
N GLN A 69 -8.15 -12.29 -16.30
CA GLN A 69 -7.18 -12.14 -17.39
C GLN A 69 -7.78 -12.61 -18.73
N THR A 70 -8.72 -11.84 -19.25
CA THR A 70 -9.51 -12.18 -20.44
C THR A 70 -9.06 -11.44 -21.69
N ARG A 71 -8.15 -10.46 -21.57
CA ARG A 71 -7.74 -9.56 -22.65
C ARG A 71 -6.29 -9.15 -22.53
N ASP A 72 -5.61 -9.01 -23.67
CA ASP A 72 -4.18 -8.68 -23.71
C ASP A 72 -3.87 -7.19 -23.48
N ASP A 73 -4.90 -6.32 -23.45
CA ASP A 73 -4.73 -4.88 -23.26
C ASP A 73 -4.63 -4.46 -21.79
N ILE A 74 -4.83 -5.39 -20.86
CA ILE A 74 -4.56 -5.25 -19.42
C ILE A 74 -3.92 -6.53 -18.89
N THR A 75 -2.97 -6.40 -17.97
CA THR A 75 -2.52 -7.51 -17.13
C THR A 75 -3.17 -7.35 -15.76
N VAL A 76 -3.93 -8.35 -15.34
CA VAL A 76 -4.50 -8.47 -14.00
C VAL A 76 -3.53 -9.30 -13.17
N LEU A 77 -3.05 -8.73 -12.07
CA LEU A 77 -2.04 -9.33 -11.19
C LEU A 77 -2.73 -9.83 -9.92
N ALA A 78 -2.42 -11.08 -9.54
CA ALA A 78 -2.93 -11.70 -8.32
C ALA A 78 -1.94 -11.45 -7.18
N SER A 79 -2.36 -10.70 -6.18
CA SER A 79 -1.52 -10.20 -5.08
C SER A 79 -2.34 -10.01 -3.82
N LEU A 80 -1.71 -9.65 -2.71
CA LEU A 80 -2.40 -9.40 -1.43
C LEU A 80 -1.74 -8.23 -0.69
N GLU A 81 -2.54 -7.53 0.10
CA GLU A 81 -2.06 -6.72 1.21
C GLU A 81 -2.16 -7.53 2.50
N VAL A 82 -1.01 -7.90 3.05
CA VAL A 82 -0.91 -8.78 4.21
C VAL A 82 -0.62 -7.97 5.46
N ASP A 83 -1.46 -8.15 6.48
CA ASP A 83 -1.20 -7.62 7.81
C ASP A 83 0.04 -8.24 8.44
N TRP A 84 0.96 -7.39 8.89
CA TRP A 84 2.13 -7.83 9.63
C TRP A 84 1.82 -8.12 11.10
N PHE A 85 2.14 -9.36 11.49
CA PHE A 85 2.17 -9.83 12.87
C PHE A 85 3.43 -10.67 13.09
N PRO A 86 4.32 -10.32 14.03
CA PRO A 86 5.61 -10.98 14.21
C PRO A 86 5.51 -12.37 14.88
N GLU A 87 4.33 -12.75 15.37
CA GLU A 87 4.14 -14.00 16.12
C GLU A 87 4.45 -15.24 15.25
N PRO A 88 5.31 -16.17 15.72
CA PRO A 88 5.73 -17.31 14.91
C PRO A 88 4.60 -18.21 14.40
N HIS A 89 3.49 -18.33 15.14
CA HIS A 89 2.34 -19.12 14.68
C HIS A 89 1.56 -18.42 13.57
N VAL A 90 1.50 -17.08 13.59
CA VAL A 90 0.89 -16.30 12.51
C VAL A 90 1.74 -16.42 11.25
N LEU A 91 3.06 -16.24 11.36
CA LEU A 91 3.98 -16.38 10.22
C LEU A 91 3.90 -17.78 9.58
N ARG A 92 3.80 -18.85 10.38
CA ARG A 92 3.60 -20.21 9.83
C ARG A 92 2.27 -20.38 9.11
N ALA A 93 1.20 -19.80 9.65
CA ALA A 93 -0.13 -19.86 9.01
C ALA A 93 -0.14 -19.05 7.71
N LEU A 94 0.53 -17.90 7.70
CA LEU A 94 0.73 -17.06 6.53
C LEU A 94 1.52 -17.83 5.45
N ASP A 95 2.67 -18.38 5.80
CA ASP A 95 3.49 -19.20 4.88
C ASP A 95 2.65 -20.36 4.30
N ALA A 96 1.85 -21.04 5.13
CA ALA A 96 0.97 -22.12 4.67
C ALA A 96 -0.16 -21.65 3.73
N ALA A 97 -0.72 -20.46 3.95
CA ALA A 97 -1.75 -19.89 3.08
C ALA A 97 -1.19 -19.38 1.74
N MET A 98 0.12 -19.06 1.68
CA MET A 98 0.75 -18.43 0.53
C MET A 98 1.57 -19.37 -0.35
N ASN A 99 2.07 -20.50 0.18
CA ASN A 99 3.08 -21.34 -0.47
C ASN A 99 2.68 -21.97 -1.82
N ASP A 100 1.38 -22.11 -2.11
CA ASP A 100 0.90 -22.83 -3.30
C ASP A 100 0.47 -21.89 -4.46
N HIS A 101 0.92 -20.63 -4.42
CA HIS A 101 0.49 -19.61 -5.37
C HIS A 101 1.67 -18.79 -5.91
N ASP A 102 1.76 -18.69 -7.24
CA ASP A 102 2.66 -17.75 -7.90
C ASP A 102 2.12 -16.33 -7.77
N TRP A 103 2.52 -15.65 -6.69
CA TRP A 103 2.18 -14.24 -6.45
C TRP A 103 2.92 -13.31 -7.40
N ASP A 104 2.22 -12.29 -7.91
CA ASP A 104 2.88 -11.24 -8.71
C ASP A 104 3.72 -10.29 -7.85
N TYR A 105 3.21 -9.95 -6.67
CA TYR A 105 3.88 -9.24 -5.58
C TYR A 105 3.04 -9.34 -4.30
N LEU A 106 3.61 -8.94 -3.17
CA LEU A 106 2.94 -8.89 -1.88
C LEU A 106 3.22 -7.55 -1.19
N ILE A 107 2.17 -6.92 -0.69
CA ILE A 107 2.28 -5.74 0.17
C ILE A 107 2.29 -6.21 1.62
N GLY A 108 3.28 -5.80 2.39
CA GLY A 108 3.28 -5.92 3.84
C GLY A 108 2.86 -4.61 4.48
N SER A 109 1.83 -4.65 5.33
CA SER A 109 1.29 -3.46 6.00
C SER A 109 1.22 -3.65 7.51
N VAL A 110 1.63 -2.62 8.25
CA VAL A 110 1.46 -2.60 9.72
C VAL A 110 0.18 -1.84 10.02
N HIS A 111 -0.90 -2.55 10.37
CA HIS A 111 -2.14 -1.93 10.87
C HIS A 111 -2.24 -1.95 12.41
N TYR A 112 -1.38 -2.72 13.07
CA TYR A 112 -1.43 -2.92 14.52
C TYR A 112 -0.09 -2.71 15.20
N VAL A 113 -0.13 -2.06 16.38
CA VAL A 113 0.98 -2.04 17.34
C VAL A 113 0.51 -2.77 18.59
N GLY A 114 0.92 -4.03 18.74
CA GLY A 114 0.27 -4.95 19.69
C GLY A 114 -1.21 -5.08 19.36
N ALA A 115 -2.10 -4.80 20.32
CA ALA A 115 -3.55 -4.82 20.10
C ALA A 115 -4.13 -3.50 19.56
N PHE A 116 -3.30 -2.46 19.39
CA PHE A 116 -3.76 -1.14 18.99
C PHE A 116 -3.78 -1.01 17.46
N GLY A 117 -4.97 -1.00 16.87
CA GLY A 117 -5.16 -0.70 15.44
C GLY A 117 -4.89 0.78 15.17
N VAL A 118 -3.76 1.10 14.53
CA VAL A 118 -3.28 2.49 14.36
C VAL A 118 -4.18 3.31 13.43
N ASP A 119 -4.93 2.62 12.58
CA ASP A 119 -5.71 3.23 11.51
C ASP A 119 -7.23 2.96 11.66
N ALA A 120 -7.63 2.34 12.77
CA ALA A 120 -9.00 1.93 13.05
C ALA A 120 -9.95 3.12 13.28
N SER A 121 -9.62 4.05 14.18
CA SER A 121 -10.41 5.28 14.36
C SER A 121 -9.66 6.37 15.13
N ALA A 122 -10.02 7.63 14.90
CA ALA A 122 -9.52 8.76 15.68
C ALA A 122 -9.88 8.65 17.16
N ASP A 123 -11.02 8.04 17.50
CA ASP A 123 -11.50 7.91 18.88
C ASP A 123 -10.62 6.98 19.73
N ARG A 124 -9.90 6.06 19.11
CA ARG A 124 -8.87 5.25 19.80
C ARG A 124 -7.64 6.08 20.18
N TRP A 125 -7.33 7.12 19.42
CA TRP A 125 -6.19 8.01 19.67
C TRP A 125 -6.50 9.12 20.68
N ARG A 126 -7.75 9.63 20.70
CA ARG A 126 -8.19 10.73 21.58
C ARG A 126 -7.84 10.57 23.07
N PRO A 127 -8.03 9.40 23.71
CA PRO A 127 -7.77 9.26 25.15
C PRO A 127 -6.28 9.12 25.50
N LEU A 128 -5.40 8.92 24.51
CA LEU A 128 -3.99 8.66 24.74
C LEU A 128 -3.24 9.94 25.15
N GLY A 129 -2.45 9.83 26.21
CA GLY A 129 -1.47 10.85 26.58
C GLY A 129 -0.32 10.96 25.57
N GLU A 130 0.48 12.02 25.70
CA GLU A 130 1.63 12.26 24.81
C GLU A 130 2.61 11.08 24.79
N THR A 131 2.98 10.57 25.97
CA THR A 131 3.92 9.44 26.09
C THR A 131 3.40 8.16 25.42
N GLU A 132 2.12 7.85 25.56
CA GLU A 132 1.51 6.66 24.94
C GLU A 132 1.49 6.79 23.41
N ARG A 133 1.18 7.99 22.91
CA ARG A 133 1.21 8.29 21.48
C ARG A 133 2.62 8.16 20.92
N ASP A 134 3.62 8.75 21.58
CA ASP A 134 5.02 8.67 21.19
C ASP A 134 5.50 7.21 21.17
N ASP A 135 5.12 6.39 22.17
CA ASP A 135 5.47 4.97 22.21
C ASP A 135 4.82 4.17 21.07
N ILE A 136 3.55 4.42 20.73
CA ILE A 136 2.88 3.75 19.60
C ILE A 136 3.59 4.08 18.29
N HIS A 137 3.91 5.37 18.05
CA HIS A 137 4.65 5.77 16.85
C HIS A 137 6.04 5.13 16.80
N ARG A 138 6.77 5.13 17.92
CA ARG A 138 8.09 4.49 18.02
C ARG A 138 8.02 2.99 17.73
N ARG A 139 7.06 2.28 18.33
CA ARG A 139 6.86 0.83 18.13
C ARG A 139 6.38 0.49 16.74
N TYR A 140 5.59 1.36 16.10
CA TYR A 140 5.20 1.19 14.71
C TYR A 140 6.43 1.07 13.80
N TRP A 141 7.42 1.95 13.96
CA TRP A 141 8.67 1.87 13.18
C TRP A 141 9.50 0.62 13.49
N ILE A 142 9.46 0.13 14.73
CA ILE A 142 10.04 -1.18 15.06
C ILE A 142 9.35 -2.31 14.29
N GLU A 143 8.03 -2.27 14.14
CA GLU A 143 7.30 -3.26 13.36
C GLU A 143 7.59 -3.14 11.85
N ILE A 144 7.76 -1.94 11.30
CA ILE A 144 8.23 -1.76 9.92
C ILE A 144 9.61 -2.41 9.72
N ALA A 145 10.54 -2.22 10.66
CA ALA A 145 11.84 -2.87 10.60
C ALA A 145 11.74 -4.42 10.67
N ASN A 146 10.84 -4.95 11.51
CA ASN A 146 10.63 -6.39 11.63
C ASN A 146 9.97 -6.98 10.38
N LEU A 147 8.97 -6.29 9.84
CA LEU A 147 8.32 -6.60 8.57
C LEU A 147 9.36 -6.72 7.46
N ALA A 148 10.24 -5.73 7.33
CA ALA A 148 11.30 -5.75 6.33
C ALA A 148 12.27 -6.92 6.51
N ARG A 149 12.74 -7.14 7.75
CA ARG A 149 13.66 -8.25 8.09
C ARG A 149 13.07 -9.63 7.86
N SER A 150 11.74 -9.74 7.81
CA SER A 150 11.06 -11.01 7.52
C SER A 150 11.31 -11.50 6.08
N ARG A 151 11.62 -10.59 5.14
CA ARG A 151 11.81 -10.85 3.71
C ARG A 151 10.68 -11.63 3.05
N ARG A 152 9.43 -11.35 3.47
CA ARG A 152 8.21 -11.99 2.95
C ARG A 152 7.43 -11.17 1.93
N PHE A 153 7.79 -9.91 1.77
CA PHE A 153 7.02 -8.94 1.00
C PHE A 153 7.87 -8.32 -0.09
N ASP A 154 7.23 -7.62 -1.01
CA ASP A 154 7.88 -6.87 -2.09
C ASP A 154 7.69 -5.37 -1.91
N ILE A 155 6.54 -4.97 -1.33
CA ILE A 155 6.14 -3.59 -1.12
C ILE A 155 5.85 -3.38 0.38
N VAL A 156 6.33 -2.28 0.95
CA VAL A 156 5.90 -1.78 2.26
C VAL A 156 4.73 -0.82 2.05
N GLY A 157 3.55 -1.20 2.55
CA GLY A 157 2.34 -0.40 2.52
C GLY A 157 2.45 0.83 3.43
N HIS A 158 1.90 1.96 2.98
CA HIS A 158 1.67 3.22 3.70
C HIS A 158 2.53 3.42 4.97
N ILE A 159 3.86 3.44 4.79
CA ILE A 159 4.90 3.25 5.82
C ILE A 159 4.88 4.24 7.02
N ASP A 160 4.08 5.30 6.98
CA ASP A 160 3.87 6.23 8.11
C ASP A 160 2.39 6.37 8.51
N LEU A 161 1.62 5.29 8.34
CA LEU A 161 0.18 5.17 8.59
C LEU A 161 -0.34 5.77 9.91
N PRO A 162 0.36 5.68 11.07
CA PRO A 162 -0.16 6.21 12.34
C PRO A 162 -0.52 7.69 12.30
N LYS A 163 -0.02 8.46 11.32
CA LYS A 163 -0.42 9.85 11.11
C LYS A 163 -1.86 10.00 10.59
N LYS A 164 -2.53 8.96 10.07
CA LYS A 164 -3.84 8.98 9.36
C LYS A 164 -4.87 9.96 9.94
N PHE A 165 -5.04 9.96 11.26
CA PHE A 165 -6.01 10.82 11.97
C PHE A 165 -5.44 12.15 12.47
N ASN A 166 -4.31 12.58 11.92
CA ASN A 166 -3.49 13.71 12.37
C ASN A 166 -2.99 13.60 13.82
N CYS A 167 -2.89 12.37 14.35
CA CYS A 167 -2.39 12.09 15.69
C CYS A 167 -0.87 11.91 15.68
N ARG A 168 -0.14 12.98 15.35
CA ARG A 168 1.33 12.97 15.25
C ARG A 168 2.01 12.84 16.63
N PRO A 169 3.21 12.23 16.71
CA PRO A 169 3.96 12.17 17.95
C PRO A 169 4.51 13.57 18.28
N ARG A 170 4.73 13.84 19.56
CA ARG A 170 5.43 15.04 20.01
C ARG A 170 6.92 14.90 19.72
N THR A 171 7.49 13.72 19.98
CA THR A 171 8.89 13.41 19.74
C THR A 171 9.00 12.49 18.53
N VAL A 172 9.68 12.95 17.48
CA VAL A 172 9.90 12.12 16.29
C VAL A 172 10.90 11.00 16.64
N PRO A 173 10.56 9.71 16.42
CA PRO A 173 11.43 8.58 16.74
C PRO A 173 12.49 8.38 15.63
N HIS A 174 13.40 9.33 15.48
CA HIS A 174 14.38 9.34 14.38
C HIS A 174 15.22 8.05 14.30
N ALA A 175 15.65 7.52 15.45
CA ALA A 175 16.47 6.30 15.48
C ALA A 175 15.70 5.08 14.96
N GLU A 176 14.42 4.92 15.33
CA GLU A 176 13.58 3.84 14.84
C GLU A 176 13.19 4.02 13.37
N ILE A 177 12.94 5.25 12.93
CA ILE A 177 12.72 5.57 11.52
C ILE A 177 13.92 5.17 10.68
N ASP A 178 15.13 5.62 11.06
CA ASP A 178 16.35 5.30 10.33
C ASP A 178 16.61 3.79 10.29
N ALA A 179 16.46 3.10 11.44
CA ALA A 179 16.61 1.65 11.50
C ALA A 179 15.59 0.88 10.66
N ALA A 180 14.36 1.39 10.52
CA ALA A 180 13.33 0.83 9.66
C ALA A 180 13.66 1.03 8.18
N LEU A 181 14.04 2.24 7.78
CA LEU A 181 14.41 2.52 6.40
C LEU A 181 15.67 1.74 5.98
N ASP A 182 16.65 1.60 6.87
CA ASP A 182 17.83 0.77 6.62
C ASP A 182 17.44 -0.70 6.43
N ALA A 183 16.52 -1.22 7.25
CA ALA A 183 16.01 -2.59 7.09
C ALA A 183 15.22 -2.79 5.78
N VAL A 184 14.43 -1.80 5.36
CA VAL A 184 13.71 -1.79 4.07
C VAL A 184 14.69 -1.82 2.90
N ALA A 185 15.76 -1.02 2.96
CA ALA A 185 16.82 -1.03 1.96
C ALA A 185 17.57 -2.38 1.91
N ASP A 186 17.95 -2.93 3.07
CA ASP A 186 18.65 -4.22 3.20
C ASP A 186 17.81 -5.43 2.75
N ALA A 187 16.49 -5.30 2.79
CA ALA A 187 15.54 -6.30 2.32
C ALA A 187 15.17 -6.11 0.84
N ASP A 188 15.70 -5.09 0.16
CA ASP A 188 15.41 -4.73 -1.22
C ASP A 188 13.90 -4.52 -1.50
N LEU A 189 13.19 -3.93 -0.53
CA LEU A 189 11.76 -3.66 -0.64
C LEU A 189 11.46 -2.36 -1.38
N VAL A 190 10.28 -2.29 -1.98
CA VAL A 190 9.71 -1.07 -2.56
C VAL A 190 8.85 -0.37 -1.50
N VAL A 191 8.87 0.96 -1.43
CA VAL A 191 7.92 1.73 -0.63
C VAL A 191 6.84 2.31 -1.55
N GLU A 192 5.56 2.10 -1.23
CA GLU A 192 4.52 2.78 -1.98
C GLU A 192 4.43 4.27 -1.61
N LEU A 193 4.18 5.11 -2.61
CA LEU A 193 3.58 6.42 -2.40
C LEU A 193 2.06 6.28 -2.59
N ASN A 194 1.36 6.20 -1.46
CA ASN A 194 -0.06 5.99 -1.37
C ASN A 194 -0.82 7.32 -1.26
N THR A 195 -1.61 7.62 -2.28
CA THR A 195 -2.38 8.88 -2.39
C THR A 195 -3.61 8.92 -1.50
N ALA A 196 -4.05 7.81 -0.91
CA ALA A 196 -5.21 7.79 -0.03
C ALA A 196 -5.04 8.72 1.17
N GLY A 197 -3.81 8.95 1.62
CA GLY A 197 -3.49 9.83 2.76
C GLY A 197 -3.94 11.28 2.57
N TRP A 198 -3.91 11.81 1.34
CA TRP A 198 -4.43 13.16 1.07
C TRP A 198 -5.92 13.30 1.37
N HIS A 199 -6.66 12.20 1.36
CA HIS A 199 -8.10 12.13 1.64
C HIS A 199 -8.41 11.68 3.08
N LYS A 200 -7.40 11.63 3.95
CA LYS A 200 -7.55 11.36 5.39
C LYS A 200 -7.26 12.63 6.21
N PRO A 201 -7.63 12.68 7.50
CA PRO A 201 -7.40 13.86 8.33
C PRO A 201 -5.93 14.34 8.42
N CYS A 202 -4.96 13.49 8.10
CA CYS A 202 -3.54 13.88 8.02
C CYS A 202 -3.22 14.82 6.84
N GLN A 203 -4.07 14.86 5.81
CA GLN A 203 -3.95 15.71 4.61
C GLN A 203 -2.59 15.60 3.91
N ASP A 204 -1.97 14.42 3.93
CA ASP A 204 -0.68 14.14 3.30
C ASP A 204 -0.64 12.69 2.83
N ALA A 205 0.02 12.43 1.69
CA ALA A 205 0.22 11.07 1.18
C ALA A 205 1.06 10.23 2.15
N TYR A 206 0.99 8.91 2.06
CA TYR A 206 1.90 8.02 2.78
C TYR A 206 3.04 7.59 1.83
N PRO A 207 4.33 7.84 2.14
CA PRO A 207 4.83 8.66 3.22
C PRO A 207 4.89 10.17 2.93
N THR A 208 5.22 10.95 3.97
CA THR A 208 5.57 12.39 3.82
C THR A 208 6.74 12.61 2.84
N LEU A 209 6.89 13.83 2.29
CA LEU A 209 8.02 14.16 1.41
C LEU A 209 9.39 13.96 2.06
N ASP A 210 9.54 14.30 3.33
CA ASP A 210 10.83 14.16 4.02
C ASP A 210 11.21 12.69 4.20
N LEU A 211 10.22 11.81 4.43
CA LEU A 211 10.44 10.37 4.41
C LEU A 211 10.74 9.86 3.00
N LEU A 212 10.07 10.34 1.95
CA LEU A 212 10.43 9.99 0.56
C LEU A 212 11.88 10.38 0.23
N ARG A 213 12.35 11.55 0.68
CA ARG A 213 13.75 11.97 0.52
C ARG A 213 14.70 11.06 1.30
N ALA A 214 14.31 10.64 2.50
CA ALA A 214 15.08 9.70 3.31
C ALA A 214 15.14 8.30 2.68
N CYS A 215 14.06 7.85 2.03
CA CYS A 215 14.03 6.64 1.22
C CYS A 215 14.94 6.77 -0.01
N HIS A 216 14.86 7.89 -0.72
CA HIS A 216 15.66 8.16 -1.91
C HIS A 216 17.17 8.17 -1.60
N ALA A 217 17.56 8.81 -0.49
CA ALA A 217 18.95 8.82 -0.03
C ALA A 217 19.52 7.41 0.29
N ARG A 218 18.63 6.45 0.57
CA ARG A 218 18.95 5.03 0.80
C ARG A 218 18.77 4.17 -0.44
N HIS A 219 18.45 4.77 -1.59
CA HIS A 219 18.16 4.08 -2.85
C HIS A 219 16.97 3.11 -2.76
N ILE A 220 16.04 3.33 -1.83
CA ILE A 220 14.82 2.52 -1.70
C ILE A 220 13.91 2.83 -2.90
N PRO A 221 13.56 1.83 -3.73
CA PRO A 221 12.62 2.00 -4.81
C PRO A 221 11.23 2.44 -4.35
N VAL A 222 10.49 3.10 -5.24
CA VAL A 222 9.11 3.53 -4.97
C VAL A 222 8.15 3.09 -6.06
N THR A 223 6.88 2.93 -5.71
CA THR A 223 5.78 2.76 -6.67
C THR A 223 4.63 3.69 -6.34
N LEU A 224 3.74 3.93 -7.30
CA LEU A 224 2.53 4.74 -7.11
C LEU A 224 1.37 3.85 -6.71
N SER A 225 0.60 4.27 -5.71
CA SER A 225 -0.61 3.57 -5.30
C SER A 225 -1.69 4.53 -4.80
N SER A 226 -2.94 4.10 -4.84
CA SER A 226 -4.08 4.89 -4.36
C SER A 226 -4.88 4.20 -3.26
N ASP A 227 -4.55 2.94 -2.97
CA ASP A 227 -5.26 2.09 -2.01
C ASP A 227 -6.77 2.14 -2.27
N ALA A 228 -7.10 1.84 -3.53
CA ALA A 228 -8.43 2.06 -4.07
C ALA A 228 -9.38 0.97 -3.59
N HIS A 229 -10.33 1.35 -2.74
CA HIS A 229 -11.48 0.51 -2.35
C HIS A 229 -12.70 0.73 -3.25
N ARG A 230 -12.54 1.58 -4.27
CA ARG A 230 -13.53 1.84 -5.31
C ARG A 230 -12.82 2.03 -6.64
N ALA A 231 -13.43 1.56 -7.71
CA ALA A 231 -12.86 1.66 -9.04
C ALA A 231 -12.58 3.11 -9.47
N GLU A 232 -13.38 4.08 -9.03
CA GLU A 232 -13.15 5.51 -9.34
C GLU A 232 -11.86 6.06 -8.73
N HIS A 233 -11.27 5.36 -7.74
CA HIS A 233 -10.08 5.82 -7.03
C HIS A 233 -8.76 5.22 -7.55
N LEU A 234 -8.80 4.29 -8.52
CA LEU A 234 -7.64 3.48 -8.97
C LEU A 234 -6.37 4.27 -9.32
N LEU A 235 -6.53 5.49 -9.85
CA LEU A 235 -5.44 6.37 -10.28
C LEU A 235 -5.52 7.75 -9.63
N ARG A 236 -6.29 7.87 -8.54
CA ARG A 236 -6.59 9.15 -7.90
C ARG A 236 -5.29 9.84 -7.48
N ASP A 237 -5.12 11.07 -7.96
CA ASP A 237 -3.99 11.95 -7.69
C ASP A 237 -2.61 11.43 -8.13
N PHE A 238 -2.55 10.47 -9.07
CA PHE A 238 -1.26 9.91 -9.54
C PHE A 238 -0.32 10.95 -10.14
N ARG A 239 -0.85 11.98 -10.79
CA ARG A 239 -0.06 13.09 -11.34
C ARG A 239 0.61 13.91 -10.23
N ALA A 240 -0.15 14.30 -9.20
CA ALA A 240 0.40 14.95 -8.02
C ALA A 240 1.38 14.06 -7.26
N ALA A 241 1.15 12.73 -7.26
CA ALA A 241 2.05 11.75 -6.66
C ALA A 241 3.37 11.66 -7.43
N ALA A 242 3.35 11.70 -8.77
CA ALA A 242 4.57 11.79 -9.56
C ALA A 242 5.33 13.08 -9.29
N ASP A 243 4.66 14.23 -9.17
CA ASP A 243 5.31 15.49 -8.80
C ASP A 243 5.96 15.41 -7.41
N ARG A 244 5.28 14.75 -6.46
CA ARG A 244 5.80 14.47 -5.10
C ARG A 244 7.05 13.58 -5.15
N LEU A 245 7.07 12.54 -5.98
CA LEU A 245 8.23 11.67 -6.17
C LEU A 245 9.40 12.40 -6.82
N ALA A 246 9.14 13.20 -7.86
CA ALA A 246 10.15 14.03 -8.51
C ALA A 246 10.78 15.03 -7.54
N ALA A 247 9.96 15.68 -6.69
CA ALA A 247 10.42 16.59 -5.64
C ALA A 247 11.24 15.90 -4.53
N ALA A 248 11.10 14.58 -4.37
CA ALA A 248 11.91 13.76 -3.47
C ALA A 248 13.23 13.30 -4.10
N GLY A 249 13.37 13.40 -5.43
CA GLY A 249 14.56 13.02 -6.19
C GLY A 249 14.39 11.83 -7.13
N TYR A 250 13.21 11.19 -7.15
CA TYR A 250 12.97 10.01 -7.99
C TYR A 250 12.74 10.37 -9.46
N ASP A 251 13.33 9.58 -10.36
CA ASP A 251 13.16 9.68 -11.81
C ASP A 251 12.47 8.45 -12.44
N ARG A 252 12.23 7.41 -11.63
CA ARG A 252 11.64 6.13 -12.03
C ARG A 252 10.83 5.50 -10.90
N VAL A 253 9.91 4.63 -11.28
CA VAL A 253 9.09 3.84 -10.35
C VAL A 253 9.28 2.35 -10.60
N ALA A 254 9.15 1.56 -9.55
CA ALA A 254 9.10 0.11 -9.61
C ALA A 254 7.79 -0.37 -10.23
N ARG A 255 7.89 -1.43 -11.01
CA ARG A 255 6.78 -2.14 -11.65
C ARG A 255 6.88 -3.63 -11.34
N PHE A 256 5.75 -4.26 -11.11
CA PHE A 256 5.65 -5.69 -10.84
C PHE A 256 4.90 -6.39 -11.97
N ARG A 257 5.39 -7.58 -12.34
CA ARG A 257 4.71 -8.52 -13.24
C ARG A 257 5.34 -9.90 -13.08
N ALA A 258 4.53 -10.94 -12.90
CA ALA A 258 4.95 -12.34 -12.83
C ALA A 258 6.09 -12.57 -11.83
N GLY A 259 5.98 -11.97 -10.63
CA GLY A 259 6.99 -12.08 -9.56
C GLY A 259 8.30 -11.32 -9.83
N ALA A 260 8.39 -10.55 -10.92
CA ALA A 260 9.58 -9.78 -11.27
C ALA A 260 9.36 -8.28 -11.08
N ARG A 261 10.34 -7.63 -10.44
CA ARG A 261 10.43 -6.17 -10.34
C ARG A 261 11.23 -5.60 -11.51
N THR A 262 10.64 -4.62 -12.19
CA THR A 262 11.29 -3.81 -13.23
C THR A 262 11.14 -2.32 -12.89
N PHE A 263 11.78 -1.44 -13.66
CA PHE A 263 11.70 0.01 -13.46
C PHE A 263 11.21 0.70 -14.73
N GLU A 264 10.36 1.71 -14.56
CA GLU A 264 9.85 2.56 -15.64
C GLU A 264 10.13 4.03 -15.31
N PRO A 265 10.51 4.87 -16.29
CA PRO A 265 10.62 6.31 -16.08
C PRO A 265 9.36 6.90 -15.45
N LEU A 266 9.53 7.79 -14.47
CA LEU A 266 8.43 8.39 -13.73
C LEU A 266 7.47 9.17 -14.64
N ALA A 267 8.00 9.84 -15.67
CA ALA A 267 7.20 10.55 -16.66
C ALA A 267 6.26 9.60 -17.43
N ASP A 268 6.72 8.41 -17.78
CA ASP A 268 5.93 7.40 -18.49
C ASP A 268 4.85 6.82 -17.57
N ALA A 269 5.12 6.73 -16.27
CA ALA A 269 4.22 6.15 -15.27
C ALA A 269 2.90 6.92 -15.10
N VAL A 270 2.87 8.19 -15.51
CA VAL A 270 1.69 9.08 -15.45
C VAL A 270 1.34 9.67 -16.81
N ALA A 271 1.96 9.18 -17.89
CA ALA A 271 1.68 9.64 -19.24
C ALA A 271 0.20 9.38 -19.62
N GLY A 272 -0.47 10.42 -20.12
CA GLY A 272 -1.88 10.35 -20.51
C GLY A 272 -2.87 10.67 -19.39
N LEU A 273 -2.42 10.87 -18.14
CA LEU A 273 -3.28 11.42 -17.09
C LEU A 273 -3.50 12.93 -17.32
N PRO A 274 -4.71 13.44 -17.02
CA PRO A 274 -4.98 14.87 -17.08
C PRO A 274 -4.09 15.62 -16.08
N ASP A 275 -3.71 16.85 -16.43
CA ASP A 275 -2.95 17.71 -15.53
C ASP A 275 -3.84 18.15 -14.36
N PRO A 276 -3.36 18.17 -13.09
CA PRO A 276 -4.19 18.50 -11.93
C PRO A 276 -4.65 19.96 -11.96
N THR A 277 -3.90 20.79 -12.68
CA THR A 277 -4.14 22.22 -12.89
C THR A 277 -4.93 22.52 -14.16
N GLY A 278 -5.53 21.51 -14.81
CA GLY A 278 -6.28 21.67 -16.05
C GLY A 278 -7.19 22.88 -16.01
N ASP A 279 -6.95 23.80 -16.95
CA ASP A 279 -7.61 25.09 -17.11
C ASP A 279 -9.07 25.05 -16.67
N VAL A 280 -9.36 25.70 -15.54
CA VAL A 280 -10.65 26.35 -15.40
C VAL A 280 -10.62 27.46 -16.44
N GLN A 281 -11.05 27.17 -17.66
CA GLN A 281 -11.65 28.21 -18.48
C GLN A 281 -12.81 28.75 -17.64
N LEU A 282 -12.56 29.88 -16.97
CA LEU A 282 -13.62 30.75 -16.51
C LEU A 282 -14.32 31.20 -17.78
N ASP A 283 -15.28 30.39 -18.25
CA ASP A 283 -16.27 30.88 -19.19
C ASP A 283 -17.02 31.99 -18.44
N ASP A 284 -16.79 33.21 -18.90
CA ASP A 284 -17.46 34.42 -18.45
C ASP A 284 -18.99 34.19 -18.41
N PHE A 285 -19.56 34.21 -17.20
CA PHE A 285 -20.98 34.43 -16.96
C PHE A 285 -21.15 35.60 -15.97
#